data_AF-A0A172UE58-F1
#
_entry.id   AF-A0A172UE58-F1
#
_cell.length_a   1.000
_cell.length_b   1.000
_cell.length_c   1.000
_cell.angle_alpha   90.00
_cell.angle_beta   90.00
_cell.angle_gamma   90.00
#
_symmetry.space_group_name_H-M   'P 1'
#
loop_
_entity.id
_entity.type
_entity.pdbx_description
1 polymer ?
#
loop_
_entity_poly.entity_id
_entity_poly.type
_entity_poly.pdbx_seq_one_letter_code
_entity_poly.pdbx_strand_id
1 'polypeptide(L)'
;MTNSALAPLVVDLDGTLIRTDTLVESIVLLLKRKPLCSILMVFWLLSGRAHFKSRIASSVELDVQLLPYREELLEYLQAEKRAGRRLILATAAHKTIAERVAAYLGFFDLVLGSDESVNLKGRVKLAAIQSSVGSEFVYAGDSGADLPIWQQAQAAILVNPPARVARVVRTTSSVEREFSETGNRFYLWIRAMRVHQWLKNLLLFVPLLTAFSFQEYEKIAMVLCGFFAFSLAASATYMGNDMWDLESDRRHPRKKSRPFASGGLPLNQGFVVAGASLALGLLLAFNVSLAFLSILVLYLVVTTCYTWCLKTYVLIDVLVLSLLYSLRIFAGSVAADVLVSFWLLAFSVFIFFSLALVKRCSELLILKQQGCSRANGRDYQVSDLVVLWPLGVGSALSSVVVFGLFICANETQARYATPNGLWLVAVGITYWLSRLWIKTSRGEMDDDPLVFAVRDFGSRVTIAAMIAATLAARFLNWG
;
A
#
# COMPACT_ATOMS: atom_id res chain seq x y z
N MET A 1 1.94 -30.17 -49.62
CA MET A 1 2.67 -29.24 -48.74
C MET A 1 2.54 -29.77 -47.33
N THR A 2 3.58 -30.45 -46.85
CA THR A 2 3.63 -31.08 -45.53
C THR A 2 3.65 -29.98 -44.46
N ASN A 3 2.57 -29.88 -43.69
CA ASN A 3 2.44 -28.98 -42.55
C ASN A 3 3.49 -29.43 -41.52
N SER A 4 4.65 -28.75 -41.44
CA SER A 4 5.62 -29.02 -40.37
C SER A 4 4.93 -28.66 -39.06
N ALA A 5 4.52 -29.66 -38.28
CA ALA A 5 3.84 -29.42 -37.01
C ALA A 5 4.71 -28.51 -36.14
N LEU A 6 4.16 -27.37 -35.73
CA LEU A 6 4.85 -26.45 -34.83
C LEU A 6 5.24 -27.19 -33.55
N ALA A 7 6.49 -27.10 -33.15
CA ALA A 7 6.99 -27.76 -31.94
C ALA A 7 6.14 -27.36 -30.72
N PRO A 8 5.74 -28.30 -29.86
CA PRO A 8 4.94 -28.00 -28.68
C PRO A 8 5.57 -26.90 -27.82
N LEU A 9 4.75 -25.97 -27.34
CA LEU A 9 5.19 -24.87 -26.49
C LEU A 9 4.85 -25.18 -25.02
N VAL A 10 5.90 -25.27 -24.21
CA VAL A 10 5.82 -25.50 -22.77
C VAL A 10 5.99 -24.15 -22.06
N VAL A 11 5.09 -23.85 -21.13
CA VAL A 11 5.01 -22.55 -20.45
C VAL A 11 5.09 -22.74 -18.94
N ASP A 12 5.95 -21.99 -18.26
CA ASP A 12 5.94 -21.94 -16.79
C ASP A 12 4.81 -21.06 -16.24
N LEU A 13 4.38 -21.32 -15.00
CA LEU A 13 3.31 -20.58 -14.34
C LEU A 13 3.84 -19.36 -13.57
N ASP A 14 4.51 -19.62 -12.44
CA ASP A 14 4.96 -18.58 -11.50
C ASP A 14 6.08 -17.77 -12.14
N GLY A 15 6.02 -16.43 -12.06
CA GLY A 15 7.01 -15.54 -12.69
C GLY A 15 6.91 -15.41 -14.22
N THR A 16 6.36 -16.42 -14.89
CA THR A 16 6.21 -16.49 -16.35
C THR A 16 4.78 -16.14 -16.78
N LEU A 17 3.80 -17.06 -16.72
CA LEU A 17 2.42 -16.80 -17.11
C LEU A 17 1.75 -15.75 -16.20
N ILE A 18 2.04 -15.83 -14.90
CA ILE A 18 1.62 -14.85 -13.90
C ILE A 18 2.84 -14.09 -13.38
N ARG A 19 2.64 -12.84 -12.97
CA ARG A 19 3.73 -11.99 -12.46
C ARG A 19 4.21 -12.36 -11.05
N THR A 20 3.42 -13.14 -10.32
CA THR A 20 3.63 -13.47 -8.91
C THR A 20 3.98 -14.94 -8.70
N ASP A 21 4.24 -15.30 -7.45
CA ASP A 21 4.50 -16.67 -7.01
C ASP A 21 3.26 -17.16 -6.24
N THR A 22 2.60 -18.19 -6.76
CA THR A 22 1.38 -18.77 -6.19
C THR A 22 1.61 -19.40 -4.82
N LEU A 23 2.82 -19.87 -4.49
CA LEU A 23 3.13 -20.38 -3.15
C LEU A 23 3.12 -19.24 -2.14
N VAL A 24 3.76 -18.12 -2.46
CA VAL A 24 3.79 -16.96 -1.55
C VAL A 24 2.40 -16.39 -1.33
N GLU A 25 1.59 -16.28 -2.39
CA GLU A 25 0.18 -15.84 -2.27
C GLU A 25 -0.64 -16.81 -1.42
N SER A 26 -0.47 -18.13 -1.61
CA SER A 26 -1.16 -19.14 -0.82
C SER A 26 -0.78 -19.08 0.66
N ILE A 27 0.49 -18.80 0.97
CA ILE A 27 0.93 -18.59 2.36
C ILE A 27 0.22 -17.39 2.98
N VAL A 28 0.19 -16.25 2.28
CA VAL A 28 -0.49 -15.04 2.78
C VAL A 28 -1.98 -15.31 3.01
N LEU A 29 -2.63 -15.98 2.07
CA LEU A 29 -4.05 -16.35 2.19
C LEU A 29 -4.29 -17.32 3.35
N LEU A 30 -3.39 -18.28 3.57
CA LEU A 30 -3.45 -19.22 4.68
C LEU A 30 -3.34 -18.50 6.03
N LEU A 31 -2.36 -17.61 6.18
CA LEU A 31 -2.20 -16.82 7.40
C LEU A 31 -3.42 -15.93 7.67
N LYS A 32 -4.06 -15.42 6.61
CA LYS A 32 -5.27 -14.59 6.72
C LYS A 32 -6.51 -15.38 7.15
N ARG A 33 -6.72 -16.58 6.59
CA ARG A 33 -7.93 -17.38 6.87
C ARG A 33 -7.77 -18.30 8.09
N LYS A 34 -6.55 -18.79 8.34
CA LYS A 34 -6.23 -19.79 9.36
C LYS A 34 -4.89 -19.43 10.06
N PRO A 35 -4.86 -18.39 10.90
CA PRO A 35 -3.61 -17.90 11.51
C PRO A 35 -2.90 -18.94 12.38
N LEU A 36 -3.64 -19.86 13.00
CA LEU A 36 -3.09 -20.95 13.81
C LEU A 36 -2.23 -21.93 12.98
N CYS A 37 -2.44 -22.01 11.66
CA CYS A 37 -1.61 -22.85 10.80
C CYS A 37 -0.17 -22.35 10.64
N SER A 38 0.15 -21.12 11.06
CA SER A 38 1.52 -20.59 11.05
C SER A 38 2.52 -21.48 11.81
N ILE A 39 2.10 -22.08 12.92
CA ILE A 39 2.91 -23.02 13.70
C ILE A 39 3.09 -24.34 12.92
N LEU A 40 2.02 -24.84 12.32
CA LEU A 40 2.02 -26.07 11.53
C LEU A 40 2.91 -25.98 10.29
N MET A 41 3.01 -24.79 9.69
CA MET A 41 3.87 -24.54 8.53
C MET A 41 5.35 -24.86 8.81
N VAL A 42 5.83 -24.62 10.03
CA VAL A 42 7.20 -24.97 10.43
C VAL A 42 7.39 -26.48 10.36
N PHE A 43 6.46 -27.26 10.91
CA PHE A 43 6.48 -28.72 10.86
C PHE A 43 6.35 -29.25 9.42
N TRP A 44 5.48 -28.67 8.60
CA TRP A 44 5.33 -29.07 7.20
C TRP A 44 6.59 -28.82 6.39
N LEU A 45 7.32 -27.75 6.67
CA LEU A 45 8.59 -27.44 6.02
C LEU A 45 9.69 -28.43 6.43
N LEU A 46 9.73 -28.83 7.70
CA LEU A 46 10.65 -29.86 8.20
C LEU A 46 10.40 -31.23 7.54
N SER A 47 9.15 -31.54 7.19
CA SER A 47 8.77 -32.74 6.43
C SER A 47 9.09 -32.67 4.92
N GLY A 48 9.70 -31.57 4.45
CA GLY A 48 10.17 -31.41 3.07
C GLY A 48 9.35 -30.44 2.21
N ARG A 49 9.98 -29.92 1.15
CA ARG A 49 9.41 -28.84 0.31
C ARG A 49 8.19 -29.27 -0.50
N ALA A 50 8.14 -30.50 -0.99
CA ALA A 50 6.98 -31.02 -1.72
C ALA A 50 5.77 -31.17 -0.80
N HIS A 51 5.97 -31.76 0.39
CA HIS A 51 4.97 -31.85 1.44
C HIS A 51 4.43 -30.47 1.86
N PHE A 52 5.34 -29.51 2.10
CA PHE A 52 4.97 -28.14 2.44
C PHE A 52 4.05 -27.50 1.39
N LYS A 53 4.39 -27.62 0.10
CA LYS A 53 3.56 -27.10 -0.99
C LYS A 53 2.19 -27.75 -1.07
N SER A 54 2.12 -29.08 -0.94
CA SER A 54 0.83 -29.80 -0.92
C SER A 54 -0.06 -29.37 0.24
N ARG A 55 0.50 -29.29 1.46
CA ARG A 55 -0.25 -28.87 2.65
C ARG A 55 -0.80 -27.45 2.51
N ILE A 56 -0.05 -26.54 1.92
CA ILE A 56 -0.53 -25.18 1.66
C ILE A 56 -1.63 -25.20 0.60
N ALA A 57 -1.41 -25.87 -0.53
CA ALA A 57 -2.37 -25.91 -1.65
C ALA A 57 -3.69 -26.61 -1.29
N SER A 58 -3.68 -27.55 -0.35
CA SER A 58 -4.88 -28.21 0.19
C SER A 58 -5.58 -27.40 1.29
N SER A 59 -4.87 -26.47 1.94
CA SER A 59 -5.41 -25.69 3.06
C SER A 59 -6.16 -24.43 2.63
N VAL A 60 -5.84 -23.88 1.45
CA VAL A 60 -6.44 -22.67 0.88
C VAL A 60 -6.63 -22.75 -0.64
N GLU A 61 -7.67 -22.08 -1.11
CA GLU A 61 -8.01 -21.97 -2.51
C GLU A 61 -7.77 -20.53 -3.00
N LEU A 62 -6.84 -20.37 -3.95
CA LEU A 62 -6.61 -19.11 -4.67
C LEU A 62 -7.69 -18.88 -5.73
N ASP A 63 -8.18 -17.64 -5.80
CA ASP A 63 -9.04 -17.19 -6.91
C ASP A 63 -8.17 -16.96 -8.15
N VAL A 64 -8.13 -17.97 -9.03
CA VAL A 64 -7.30 -17.96 -10.24
C VAL A 64 -7.69 -16.87 -11.23
N GLN A 65 -8.91 -16.32 -11.16
CA GLN A 65 -9.36 -15.25 -12.05
C GLN A 65 -8.69 -13.91 -11.71
N LEU A 66 -8.26 -13.76 -10.45
CA LEU A 66 -7.61 -12.56 -9.95
C LEU A 66 -6.09 -12.67 -9.97
N LEU A 67 -5.49 -13.69 -10.59
CA LEU A 67 -4.04 -13.73 -10.69
C LEU A 67 -3.55 -12.63 -11.66
N PRO A 68 -2.38 -12.02 -11.41
CA PRO A 68 -1.86 -10.95 -12.25
C PRO A 68 -1.18 -11.56 -13.48
N TYR A 69 -1.99 -11.97 -14.46
CA TYR A 69 -1.52 -12.53 -15.72
C TYR A 69 -0.74 -11.49 -16.54
N ARG A 70 0.20 -11.99 -17.36
CA ARG A 70 0.89 -11.17 -18.37
C ARG A 70 0.06 -11.16 -19.65
N GLU A 71 -0.71 -10.09 -19.85
CA GLU A 71 -1.63 -9.97 -20.98
C GLU A 71 -0.95 -10.19 -22.34
N GLU A 72 0.22 -9.60 -22.58
CA GLU A 72 0.98 -9.78 -23.85
C GLU A 72 1.35 -11.25 -24.12
N LEU A 73 1.71 -12.00 -23.06
CA LEU A 73 2.01 -13.42 -23.18
C LEU A 73 0.74 -14.24 -23.40
N LEU A 74 -0.36 -13.91 -22.71
CA LEU A 74 -1.65 -14.56 -22.91
C LEU A 74 -2.15 -14.39 -24.35
N GLU A 75 -2.10 -13.18 -24.90
CA GLU A 75 -2.49 -12.88 -26.28
C GLU A 75 -1.65 -13.69 -27.27
N TYR A 76 -0.34 -13.78 -27.04
CA TYR A 76 0.54 -14.62 -27.85
C TYR A 76 0.19 -16.12 -27.76
N LEU A 77 0.00 -16.66 -26.56
CA LEU A 77 -0.35 -18.07 -26.37
C LEU A 77 -1.69 -18.41 -27.04
N GLN A 78 -2.68 -17.51 -26.95
CA GLN A 78 -3.95 -17.69 -27.65
C GLN A 78 -3.78 -17.69 -29.18
N ALA A 79 -2.92 -16.84 -29.71
CA ALA A 79 -2.60 -16.83 -31.14
C ALA A 79 -1.92 -18.14 -31.58
N GLU A 80 -0.94 -18.63 -30.82
CA GLU A 80 -0.26 -19.92 -31.08
C GLU A 80 -1.23 -21.10 -31.01
N LYS A 81 -2.17 -21.09 -30.05
CA LYS A 81 -3.20 -22.12 -29.96
C LYS A 81 -4.09 -22.13 -31.20
N ARG A 82 -4.52 -20.95 -31.68
CA ARG A 82 -5.32 -20.81 -32.90
C ARG A 82 -4.55 -21.26 -34.16
N ALA A 83 -3.22 -21.11 -34.16
CA ALA A 83 -2.34 -21.63 -35.20
C ALA A 83 -2.15 -23.17 -35.12
N GLY A 84 -2.78 -23.84 -34.16
CA GLY A 84 -2.72 -25.30 -34.00
C GLY A 84 -1.53 -25.81 -33.21
N ARG A 85 -0.74 -24.93 -32.57
CA ARG A 85 0.38 -25.33 -31.73
C ARG A 85 -0.13 -25.96 -30.43
N ARG A 86 0.46 -27.10 -30.05
CA ARG A 86 0.16 -27.77 -28.78
C ARG A 86 0.76 -26.96 -27.62
N LEU A 87 -0.05 -26.65 -26.61
CA LEU A 87 0.36 -25.85 -25.46
C LEU A 87 0.37 -26.69 -24.17
N ILE A 88 1.46 -26.62 -23.41
CA ILE A 88 1.64 -27.37 -22.16
C ILE A 88 1.96 -26.40 -21.04
N LEU A 89 1.26 -26.51 -19.91
CA LEU A 89 1.60 -25.78 -18.68
C LEU A 89 2.50 -26.65 -17.82
N ALA A 90 3.74 -26.24 -17.55
CA ALA A 90 4.70 -27.01 -16.75
C ALA A 90 5.32 -26.18 -15.62
N THR A 91 4.89 -26.45 -14.38
CA THR A 91 5.20 -25.60 -13.22
C THR A 91 5.71 -26.36 -11.99
N ALA A 92 6.52 -25.64 -11.19
CA ALA A 92 6.89 -26.07 -9.85
C ALA A 92 5.78 -25.80 -8.80
N ALA A 93 4.71 -25.09 -9.17
CA ALA A 93 3.52 -24.95 -8.35
C ALA A 93 2.83 -26.31 -8.16
N HIS A 94 1.98 -26.40 -7.13
CA HIS A 94 1.20 -27.61 -6.89
C HIS A 94 0.23 -27.86 -8.05
N LYS A 95 0.08 -29.12 -8.46
CA LYS A 95 -0.70 -29.55 -9.63
C LYS A 95 -2.14 -29.01 -9.60
N THR A 96 -2.79 -29.00 -8.43
CA THR A 96 -4.16 -28.49 -8.27
C THR A 96 -4.32 -26.99 -8.60
N ILE A 97 -3.26 -26.19 -8.43
CA ILE A 97 -3.27 -24.77 -8.82
C ILE A 97 -3.12 -24.67 -10.34
N ALA A 98 -2.16 -25.42 -10.90
CA ALA A 98 -1.90 -25.44 -12.34
C ALA A 98 -3.12 -25.91 -13.15
N GLU A 99 -3.80 -26.97 -12.69
CA GLU A 99 -5.01 -27.51 -13.32
C GLU A 99 -6.16 -26.48 -13.31
N ARG A 100 -6.36 -25.75 -12.21
CA ARG A 100 -7.38 -24.70 -12.14
C ARG A 100 -7.08 -23.52 -13.05
N VAL A 101 -5.81 -23.12 -13.14
CA VAL A 101 -5.38 -22.06 -14.09
C VAL A 101 -5.61 -22.53 -15.53
N ALA A 102 -5.22 -23.76 -15.86
CA ALA A 102 -5.44 -24.34 -17.18
C ALA A 102 -6.92 -24.45 -17.54
N ALA A 103 -7.77 -24.88 -16.59
CA ALA A 103 -9.22 -24.96 -16.77
C ALA A 103 -9.86 -23.59 -16.97
N TYR A 104 -9.40 -22.56 -16.23
CA TYR A 104 -9.88 -21.19 -16.38
C TYR A 104 -9.53 -20.59 -17.75
N LEU A 105 -8.29 -20.81 -18.22
CA LEU A 105 -7.81 -20.27 -19.49
C LEU A 105 -8.32 -21.06 -20.71
N GLY A 106 -8.56 -22.37 -20.56
CA GLY A 106 -9.24 -23.21 -21.56
C GLY A 106 -8.44 -23.56 -22.81
N PHE A 107 -7.15 -23.20 -22.88
CA PHE A 107 -6.32 -23.40 -24.09
C PHE A 107 -5.08 -24.29 -23.91
N PHE A 108 -4.84 -24.82 -22.71
CA PHE A 108 -3.73 -25.77 -22.46
C PHE A 108 -4.16 -27.22 -22.71
N ASP A 109 -3.33 -27.98 -23.42
CA ASP A 109 -3.58 -29.39 -23.77
C ASP A 109 -3.10 -30.38 -22.71
N LEU A 110 -2.09 -29.98 -21.93
CA LEU A 110 -1.49 -30.81 -20.89
C LEU A 110 -1.00 -29.93 -19.73
N VAL A 111 -1.12 -30.44 -18.52
CA VAL A 111 -0.64 -29.78 -17.29
C VAL A 111 0.32 -30.70 -16.54
N LEU A 112 1.52 -30.20 -16.29
CA LEU A 112 2.55 -30.80 -15.45
C LEU A 112 2.77 -29.89 -14.24
N GLY A 113 2.51 -30.40 -13.03
CA GLY A 113 2.63 -29.64 -11.80
C GLY A 113 3.12 -30.52 -10.66
N SER A 114 3.76 -29.92 -9.65
CA SER A 114 4.34 -30.65 -8.51
C SER A 114 3.27 -31.35 -7.70
N ASP A 115 3.59 -32.51 -7.15
CA ASP A 115 2.72 -33.29 -6.26
C ASP A 115 3.32 -33.39 -4.84
N GLU A 116 2.75 -34.25 -4.00
CA GLU A 116 3.18 -34.45 -2.61
C GLU A 116 4.62 -34.97 -2.46
N SER A 117 5.10 -35.70 -3.47
CA SER A 117 6.36 -36.42 -3.45
C SER A 117 7.42 -35.79 -4.36
N VAL A 118 7.01 -35.20 -5.49
CA VAL A 118 7.88 -34.68 -6.53
C VAL A 118 7.70 -33.18 -6.70
N ASN A 119 8.79 -32.43 -6.49
CA ASN A 119 8.87 -31.01 -6.79
C ASN A 119 9.45 -30.80 -8.21
N LEU A 120 8.58 -30.47 -9.17
CA LEU A 120 8.90 -30.25 -10.58
C LEU A 120 9.66 -28.93 -10.82
N LYS A 121 10.95 -28.92 -10.46
CA LYS A 121 11.85 -27.77 -10.66
C LYS A 121 13.15 -28.18 -11.35
N GLY A 122 13.64 -27.35 -12.26
CA GLY A 122 14.91 -27.56 -12.97
C GLY A 122 14.97 -28.89 -13.71
N ARG A 123 15.98 -29.73 -13.41
CA ARG A 123 16.20 -31.01 -14.10
C ARG A 123 15.03 -32.00 -13.97
N VAL A 124 14.32 -31.99 -12.85
CA VAL A 124 13.13 -32.85 -12.66
C VAL A 124 12.00 -32.40 -13.58
N LYS A 125 11.82 -31.07 -13.72
CA LYS A 125 10.86 -30.48 -14.66
C LYS A 125 11.22 -30.86 -16.11
N LEU A 126 12.49 -30.75 -16.48
CA LEU A 126 12.99 -31.18 -17.80
C LEU A 126 12.66 -32.64 -18.10
N ALA A 127 12.97 -33.56 -17.18
CA ALA A 127 12.71 -34.98 -17.37
C ALA A 127 11.21 -35.28 -17.57
N ALA A 128 10.34 -34.62 -16.80
CA ALA A 128 8.89 -34.76 -16.95
C ALA A 128 8.36 -34.19 -18.28
N ILE A 129 8.92 -33.06 -18.74
CA ILE A 129 8.62 -32.49 -20.05
C ILE A 129 9.01 -33.49 -21.15
N GLN A 130 10.26 -33.99 -21.12
CA GLN A 130 10.76 -34.92 -22.12
C GLN A 130 9.95 -36.22 -22.16
N SER A 131 9.54 -36.74 -21.01
CA SER A 131 8.71 -37.95 -20.92
C SER A 131 7.29 -37.75 -21.46
N SER A 132 6.73 -36.54 -21.41
CA SER A 132 5.30 -36.28 -21.73
C SER A 132 5.09 -35.60 -23.09
N VAL A 133 6.08 -34.83 -23.54
CA VAL A 133 6.04 -33.99 -24.74
C VAL A 133 7.00 -34.51 -25.80
N GLY A 134 8.14 -35.09 -25.40
CA GLY A 134 9.22 -35.52 -26.27
C GLY A 134 10.46 -34.61 -26.18
N SER A 135 11.46 -34.88 -27.03
CA SER A 135 12.72 -34.12 -27.09
C SER A 135 12.60 -32.80 -27.85
N GLU A 136 11.55 -32.62 -28.63
CA GLU A 136 11.33 -31.43 -29.46
C GLU A 136 10.24 -30.55 -28.83
N PHE A 137 10.67 -29.44 -28.20
CA PHE A 137 9.75 -28.47 -27.62
C PHE A 137 10.39 -27.08 -27.54
N VAL A 138 9.54 -26.07 -27.41
CA VAL A 138 9.93 -24.68 -27.09
C VAL A 138 9.53 -24.38 -25.66
N TYR A 139 10.35 -23.62 -24.95
CA TYR A 139 10.13 -23.34 -23.53
C TYR A 139 10.05 -21.84 -23.21
N ALA A 140 8.93 -21.44 -22.59
CA ALA A 140 8.73 -20.11 -22.02
C ALA A 140 8.97 -20.13 -20.51
N GLY A 141 9.88 -19.28 -20.04
CA GLY A 141 10.29 -19.20 -18.63
C GLY A 141 10.89 -17.85 -18.24
N ASP A 142 11.18 -17.68 -16.96
CA ASP A 142 11.78 -16.46 -16.39
C ASP A 142 13.03 -16.73 -15.54
N SER A 143 13.22 -17.96 -15.05
CA SER A 143 14.11 -18.19 -13.92
C SER A 143 15.43 -18.86 -14.29
N GLY A 144 16.47 -18.63 -13.48
CA GLY A 144 17.74 -19.36 -13.62
C GLY A 144 17.60 -20.87 -13.38
N ALA A 145 16.52 -21.33 -12.72
CA ALA A 145 16.26 -22.76 -12.54
C ALA A 145 15.89 -23.44 -13.86
N ASP A 146 15.48 -22.67 -14.87
CA ASP A 146 15.03 -23.17 -16.16
C ASP A 146 16.16 -23.21 -17.22
N LEU A 147 17.37 -22.77 -16.87
CA LEU A 147 18.55 -22.88 -17.72
C LEU A 147 18.77 -24.29 -18.30
N PRO A 148 18.66 -25.39 -17.52
CA PRO A 148 18.79 -26.74 -18.08
C PRO A 148 17.68 -27.07 -19.09
N ILE A 149 16.50 -26.45 -18.97
CA ILE A 149 15.36 -26.67 -19.87
C ILE A 149 15.59 -25.93 -21.18
N TRP A 150 15.99 -24.65 -21.14
CA TRP A 150 16.33 -23.87 -22.33
C TRP A 150 17.49 -24.46 -23.13
N GLN A 151 18.46 -25.10 -22.47
CA GLN A 151 19.58 -25.77 -23.16
C GLN A 151 19.15 -26.99 -23.99
N GLN A 152 18.00 -27.58 -23.68
CA GLN A 152 17.47 -28.76 -24.37
C GLN A 152 16.24 -28.44 -25.23
N ALA A 153 15.71 -27.22 -25.13
CA ALA A 153 14.62 -26.75 -25.97
C ALA A 153 15.13 -26.35 -27.35
N GLN A 154 14.30 -26.54 -28.38
CA GLN A 154 14.62 -26.10 -29.75
C GLN A 154 14.70 -24.57 -29.86
N ALA A 155 13.89 -23.87 -29.07
CA ALA A 155 13.91 -22.43 -28.95
C ALA A 155 13.48 -21.99 -27.53
N ALA A 156 13.91 -20.79 -27.15
CA ALA A 156 13.61 -20.16 -25.90
C ALA A 156 12.64 -18.99 -26.08
N ILE A 157 11.65 -18.91 -25.20
CA ILE A 157 10.83 -17.71 -25.01
C ILE A 157 11.19 -17.11 -23.65
N LEU A 158 11.73 -15.90 -23.67
CA LEU A 158 12.17 -15.20 -22.47
C LEU A 158 11.03 -14.33 -21.94
N VAL A 159 10.64 -14.55 -20.69
CA VAL A 159 9.57 -13.77 -20.04
C VAL A 159 10.12 -13.03 -18.82
N ASN A 160 10.51 -11.78 -19.01
CA ASN A 160 11.13 -10.91 -18.01
C ASN A 160 12.21 -11.58 -17.10
N PRO A 161 13.15 -12.37 -17.66
CA PRO A 161 14.18 -13.02 -16.85
C PRO A 161 15.19 -12.01 -16.29
N PRO A 162 15.90 -12.33 -15.19
CA PRO A 162 17.02 -11.52 -14.74
C PRO A 162 18.05 -11.32 -15.87
N ALA A 163 18.63 -10.12 -15.99
CA ALA A 163 19.55 -9.76 -17.08
C ALA A 163 20.72 -10.75 -17.27
N ARG A 164 21.20 -11.34 -16.17
CA ARG A 164 22.22 -12.40 -16.21
C ARG A 164 21.73 -13.67 -16.90
N VAL A 165 20.50 -14.09 -16.61
CA VAL A 165 19.87 -15.28 -17.21
C VAL A 165 19.56 -15.03 -18.69
N ALA A 166 18.97 -13.87 -19.01
CA ALA A 166 18.70 -13.46 -20.40
C ALA A 166 19.96 -13.53 -21.28
N ARG A 167 21.09 -13.02 -20.77
CA ARG A 167 22.37 -13.04 -21.47
C ARG A 167 22.85 -14.47 -21.74
N VAL A 168 22.75 -15.36 -20.75
CA VAL A 168 23.15 -16.77 -20.91
C VAL A 168 22.28 -17.44 -21.97
N VAL A 169 20.96 -17.30 -21.90
CA VAL A 169 20.05 -17.96 -22.85
C VAL A 169 20.28 -17.47 -24.28
N ARG A 170 20.47 -16.15 -24.50
CA ARG A 170 20.80 -15.59 -25.82
C ARG A 170 22.10 -16.13 -26.41
N THR A 171 23.02 -16.60 -25.57
CA THR A 171 24.29 -17.21 -26.03
C THR A 171 24.21 -18.71 -26.23
N THR A 172 23.31 -19.41 -25.53
CA THR A 172 23.25 -20.89 -25.56
C THR A 172 22.11 -21.46 -26.39
N SER A 173 21.06 -20.68 -26.64
CA SER A 173 19.80 -21.13 -27.25
C SER A 173 19.29 -20.10 -28.25
N SER A 174 18.57 -20.55 -29.28
CA SER A 174 17.83 -19.65 -30.19
C SER A 174 16.66 -19.01 -29.43
N VAL A 175 16.46 -17.70 -29.57
CA VAL A 175 15.35 -16.99 -28.92
C VAL A 175 14.25 -16.77 -29.93
N GLU A 176 13.09 -17.39 -29.73
CA GLU A 176 11.91 -17.23 -30.59
C GLU A 176 11.20 -15.91 -30.29
N ARG A 177 11.04 -15.58 -29.00
CA ARG A 177 10.36 -14.36 -28.56
C ARG A 177 10.86 -13.90 -27.20
N GLU A 178 10.80 -12.60 -26.95
CA GLU A 178 11.16 -12.01 -25.67
C GLU A 178 10.10 -11.00 -25.22
N PHE A 179 9.59 -11.19 -24.01
CA PHE A 179 8.67 -10.29 -23.33
C PHE A 179 9.43 -9.59 -22.21
N SER A 180 9.61 -8.29 -22.33
CA SER A 180 10.36 -7.48 -21.36
C SER A 180 9.45 -6.43 -20.73
N GLU A 181 9.54 -6.24 -19.42
CA GLU A 181 8.80 -5.18 -18.75
C GLU A 181 9.69 -3.95 -18.54
N THR A 182 9.33 -2.84 -19.17
CA THR A 182 10.01 -1.54 -18.98
C THR A 182 9.41 -0.81 -17.79
N GLY A 183 9.65 -1.32 -16.59
CA GLY A 183 9.20 -0.70 -15.33
C GLY A 183 10.36 -0.16 -14.51
N ASN A 184 10.29 1.12 -14.09
CA ASN A 184 11.23 1.64 -13.12
C ASN A 184 10.94 1.04 -11.73
N ARG A 185 11.70 -0.02 -11.37
CA ARG A 185 11.58 -0.70 -10.07
C ARG A 185 11.70 0.25 -8.87
N PHE A 186 12.55 1.28 -8.97
CA PHE A 186 12.71 2.27 -7.91
C PHE A 186 11.42 3.08 -7.71
N TYR A 187 10.78 3.50 -8.80
CA TYR A 187 9.48 4.18 -8.74
C TYR A 187 8.38 3.28 -8.13
N LEU A 188 8.38 1.98 -8.44
CA LEU A 188 7.45 1.03 -7.82
C LEU A 188 7.63 0.95 -6.30
N TRP A 189 8.88 0.96 -5.81
CA TRP A 189 9.17 0.99 -4.38
C TRP A 189 8.72 2.29 -3.70
N ILE A 190 8.98 3.46 -4.32
CA ILE A 190 8.46 4.75 -3.80
C ILE A 190 6.93 4.72 -3.70
N ARG A 191 6.27 4.15 -4.71
CA ARG A 191 4.82 4.00 -4.74
C ARG A 191 4.32 3.02 -3.68
N ALA A 192 5.04 1.91 -3.46
CA ALA A 192 4.73 0.91 -2.44
C ALA A 192 4.89 1.44 -1.01
N MET A 193 5.96 2.20 -0.75
CA MET A 193 6.18 2.90 0.53
C MET A 193 5.17 4.02 0.76
N ARG A 194 4.47 4.48 -0.29
CA ARG A 194 3.52 5.60 -0.25
C ARG A 194 4.14 6.88 0.33
N VAL A 195 5.32 7.27 -0.18
CA VAL A 195 6.07 8.46 0.29
C VAL A 195 5.21 9.73 0.32
N HIS A 196 4.25 9.88 -0.58
CA HIS A 196 3.28 11.00 -0.56
C HIS A 196 2.45 11.08 0.74
N GLN A 197 2.26 9.99 1.48
CA GLN A 197 1.58 9.97 2.78
C GLN A 197 2.45 10.50 3.92
N TRP A 198 3.77 10.61 3.72
CA TRP A 198 4.68 11.18 4.72
C TRP A 198 4.36 12.64 5.02
N LEU A 199 3.65 13.32 4.12
CA LEU A 199 3.10 14.66 4.33
C LEU A 199 2.31 14.77 5.65
N LYS A 200 1.61 13.70 6.06
CA LYS A 200 0.84 13.67 7.32
C LYS A 200 1.73 13.72 8.57
N ASN A 201 2.98 13.28 8.44
CA ASN A 201 3.95 13.31 9.52
C ASN A 201 4.60 14.69 9.66
N LEU A 202 4.34 15.65 8.75
CA LEU A 202 4.69 17.04 8.99
C LEU A 202 4.02 17.62 10.24
N LEU A 203 2.94 16.99 10.72
CA LEU A 203 2.30 17.36 11.98
C LEU A 203 3.24 17.22 13.20
N LEU A 204 4.29 16.40 13.13
CA LEU A 204 5.31 16.31 14.18
C LEU A 204 6.08 17.63 14.37
N PHE A 205 6.11 18.50 13.37
CA PHE A 205 6.77 19.80 13.45
C PHE A 205 5.89 20.90 14.05
N VAL A 206 4.58 20.66 14.23
CA VAL A 206 3.65 21.68 14.76
C VAL A 206 4.09 22.20 16.13
N PRO A 207 4.52 21.38 17.10
CA PRO A 207 5.00 21.89 18.40
C PRO A 207 6.25 22.76 18.29
N LEU A 208 7.18 22.38 17.40
CA LEU A 208 8.39 23.17 17.15
C LEU A 208 8.05 24.52 16.53
N LEU A 209 7.09 24.55 15.59
CA LEU A 209 6.59 25.77 14.96
C LEU A 209 5.92 26.70 15.98
N THR A 210 5.06 26.16 16.85
CA THR A 210 4.31 26.97 17.83
C THR A 210 5.13 27.43 19.03
N ALA A 211 6.25 26.76 19.32
CA ALA A 211 7.23 27.23 20.31
C ALA A 211 8.26 28.21 19.74
N PHE A 212 8.33 28.38 18.42
CA PHE A 212 9.33 29.22 17.75
C PHE A 212 10.79 28.82 18.05
N SER A 213 11.05 27.56 18.43
CA SER A 213 12.38 27.02 18.79
C SER A 213 13.24 26.69 17.55
N PHE A 214 13.22 27.52 16.51
CA PHE A 214 13.91 27.25 15.24
C PHE A 214 15.44 27.36 15.31
N GLN A 215 15.99 27.97 16.36
CA GLN A 215 17.43 28.12 16.54
C GLN A 215 18.05 26.93 17.29
N GLU A 216 17.22 26.04 17.84
CA GLU A 216 17.66 24.88 18.60
C GLU A 216 17.85 23.68 17.65
N TYR A 217 19.03 23.60 17.03
CA TYR A 217 19.35 22.57 16.02
C TYR A 217 19.16 21.13 16.54
N GLU A 218 19.40 20.90 17.83
CA GLU A 218 19.17 19.60 18.46
C GLU A 218 17.70 19.19 18.42
N LYS A 219 16.77 20.09 18.76
CA LYS A 219 15.33 19.84 18.69
C LYS A 219 14.88 19.57 17.26
N ILE A 220 15.41 20.33 16.29
CA ILE A 220 15.14 20.10 14.87
C ILE A 220 15.60 18.71 14.45
N ALA A 221 16.80 18.30 14.84
CA ALA A 221 17.35 16.97 14.52
C ALA A 221 16.49 15.84 15.12
N MET A 222 16.05 15.98 16.38
CA MET A 222 15.18 14.98 17.04
C MET A 222 13.81 14.88 16.38
N VAL A 223 13.19 16.00 16.01
CA VAL A 223 11.89 16.00 15.29
C VAL A 223 12.05 15.42 13.88
N LEU A 224 13.16 15.71 13.19
CA LEU A 224 13.48 15.09 11.89
C LEU A 224 13.67 13.58 12.02
N CYS A 225 14.40 13.12 13.04
CA CYS A 225 14.54 11.70 13.34
C CYS A 225 13.17 11.05 13.60
N GLY A 226 12.33 11.70 14.42
CA GLY A 226 10.95 11.29 14.67
C GLY A 226 10.07 11.26 13.42
N PHE A 227 10.23 12.21 12.50
CA PHE A 227 9.55 12.24 11.20
C PHE A 227 9.89 11.02 10.36
N PHE A 228 11.17 10.67 10.25
CA PHE A 228 11.59 9.46 9.53
C PHE A 228 11.12 8.19 10.24
N ALA A 229 11.17 8.15 11.58
CA ALA A 229 10.65 7.03 12.38
C ALA A 229 9.16 6.75 12.09
N PHE A 230 8.30 7.78 12.20
CA PHE A 230 6.88 7.66 11.88
C PHE A 230 6.62 7.31 10.42
N SER A 231 7.43 7.87 9.51
CA SER A 231 7.26 7.65 8.07
C SER A 231 7.60 6.23 7.65
N LEU A 232 8.70 5.68 8.14
CA LEU A 232 9.11 4.30 7.88
C LEU A 232 8.15 3.29 8.52
N ALA A 233 7.73 3.54 9.77
CA ALA A 233 6.75 2.70 10.45
C ALA A 233 5.39 2.70 9.71
N ALA A 234 4.90 3.87 9.29
CA ALA A 234 3.67 3.97 8.51
C ALA A 234 3.79 3.28 7.14
N SER A 235 4.93 3.46 6.44
CA SER A 235 5.22 2.76 5.18
C SER A 235 5.23 1.24 5.36
N ALA A 236 5.82 0.72 6.45
CA ALA A 236 5.79 -0.70 6.77
C ALA A 236 4.37 -1.22 6.94
N THR A 237 3.54 -0.52 7.72
CA THR A 237 2.12 -0.88 7.90
C THR A 237 1.35 -0.83 6.57
N TYR A 238 1.58 0.17 5.71
CA TYR A 238 0.93 0.25 4.41
C TYR A 238 1.33 -0.89 3.46
N MET A 239 2.63 -1.22 3.38
CA MET A 239 3.10 -2.34 2.58
C MET A 239 2.54 -3.67 3.11
N GLY A 240 2.56 -3.88 4.42
CA GLY A 240 1.97 -5.06 5.08
C GLY A 240 0.50 -5.22 4.74
N ASN A 241 -0.28 -4.14 4.82
CA ASN A 241 -1.69 -4.14 4.46
C ASN A 241 -1.93 -4.42 2.96
N ASP A 242 -1.14 -3.83 2.07
CA ASP A 242 -1.25 -4.06 0.62
C ASP A 242 -0.93 -5.51 0.24
N MET A 243 -0.03 -6.18 0.97
CA MET A 243 0.24 -7.62 0.81
C MET A 243 -0.86 -8.48 1.46
N TRP A 244 -1.45 -8.06 2.57
CA TRP A 244 -2.53 -8.80 3.23
C TRP A 244 -3.86 -8.75 2.46
N ASP A 245 -4.11 -7.67 1.71
CA ASP A 245 -5.37 -7.40 1.02
C ASP A 245 -5.31 -7.60 -0.51
N LEU A 246 -4.39 -8.45 -1.00
CA LEU A 246 -4.19 -8.70 -2.44
C LEU A 246 -5.50 -8.98 -3.21
N GLU A 247 -6.31 -9.94 -2.76
CA GLU A 247 -7.56 -10.32 -3.43
C GLU A 247 -8.54 -9.13 -3.54
N SER A 248 -8.68 -8.37 -2.45
CA SER A 248 -9.56 -7.19 -2.41
C SER A 248 -9.02 -6.06 -3.29
N ASP A 249 -7.71 -5.83 -3.27
CA ASP A 249 -7.06 -4.80 -4.06
C ASP A 249 -7.17 -5.10 -5.56
N ARG A 250 -7.08 -6.36 -5.99
CA ARG A 250 -7.22 -6.77 -7.39
C ARG A 250 -8.64 -6.63 -7.93
N ARG A 251 -9.66 -6.83 -7.10
CA ARG A 251 -11.08 -6.57 -7.47
C ARG A 251 -11.38 -5.08 -7.63
N HIS A 252 -10.60 -4.20 -7.01
CA HIS A 252 -10.91 -2.77 -6.97
C HIS A 252 -10.36 -2.00 -8.20
N PRO A 253 -11.17 -1.16 -8.88
CA PRO A 253 -10.79 -0.48 -10.13
C PRO A 253 -9.48 0.32 -10.08
N ARG A 254 -9.28 1.12 -9.02
CA ARG A 254 -8.04 1.89 -8.81
C ARG A 254 -6.90 1.10 -8.13
N LYS A 255 -7.21 0.24 -7.13
CA LYS A 255 -6.20 -0.44 -6.31
C LYS A 255 -5.56 -1.65 -6.98
N LYS A 256 -6.15 -2.21 -8.05
CA LYS A 256 -5.56 -3.31 -8.83
C LYS A 256 -4.18 -2.96 -9.41
N SER A 257 -3.91 -1.66 -9.59
CA SER A 257 -2.64 -1.14 -10.10
C SER A 257 -1.56 -0.97 -9.02
N ARG A 258 -1.84 -1.30 -7.75
CA ARG A 258 -0.85 -1.24 -6.66
C ARG A 258 0.31 -2.19 -6.95
N PRO A 259 1.57 -1.85 -6.60
CA PRO A 259 2.75 -2.63 -6.96
C PRO A 259 2.71 -4.12 -6.58
N PHE A 260 2.16 -4.46 -5.41
CA PHE A 260 2.02 -5.87 -4.98
C PHE A 260 0.82 -6.56 -5.63
N ALA A 261 -0.32 -5.87 -5.75
CA ALA A 261 -1.53 -6.41 -6.37
C ALA A 261 -1.33 -6.72 -7.86
N SER A 262 -0.62 -5.86 -8.60
CA SER A 262 -0.34 -6.05 -10.02
C SER A 262 0.83 -6.98 -10.32
N GLY A 263 1.53 -7.49 -9.29
CA GLY A 263 2.75 -8.29 -9.43
C GLY A 263 3.98 -7.51 -9.89
N GLY A 264 3.96 -6.17 -9.86
CA GLY A 264 5.13 -5.36 -10.22
C GLY A 264 6.28 -5.44 -9.22
N LEU A 265 5.97 -5.74 -7.95
CA LEU A 265 6.95 -6.06 -6.90
C LEU A 265 6.67 -7.43 -6.30
N PRO A 266 7.70 -8.23 -6.04
CA PRO A 266 7.52 -9.56 -5.48
C PRO A 266 7.23 -9.48 -3.97
N LEU A 267 6.31 -10.32 -3.50
CA LEU A 267 5.81 -10.30 -2.12
C LEU A 267 6.91 -10.61 -1.08
N ASN A 268 7.84 -11.50 -1.41
CA ASN A 268 8.97 -11.83 -0.53
C ASN A 268 9.84 -10.61 -0.20
N GLN A 269 10.20 -9.80 -1.20
CA GLN A 269 10.93 -8.56 -0.99
C GLN A 269 10.06 -7.54 -0.24
N GLY A 270 8.75 -7.51 -0.51
CA GLY A 270 7.79 -6.67 0.21
C GLY A 270 7.83 -6.92 1.72
N PHE A 271 7.80 -8.17 2.17
CA PHE A 271 7.90 -8.52 3.59
C PHE A 271 9.24 -8.13 4.20
N VAL A 272 10.35 -8.36 3.49
CA VAL A 272 11.70 -7.98 3.96
C VAL A 272 11.81 -6.46 4.11
N VAL A 273 11.41 -5.69 3.09
CA VAL A 273 11.48 -4.22 3.12
C VAL A 273 10.53 -3.64 4.16
N ALA A 274 9.33 -4.20 4.33
CA ALA A 274 8.42 -3.79 5.39
C ALA A 274 8.99 -4.06 6.78
N GLY A 275 9.56 -5.25 7.01
CA GLY A 275 10.20 -5.60 8.28
C GLY A 275 11.41 -4.72 8.58
N ALA A 276 12.29 -4.49 7.60
CA ALA A 276 13.44 -3.61 7.74
C ALA A 276 13.03 -2.15 8.01
N SER A 277 12.00 -1.65 7.31
CA SER A 277 11.48 -0.28 7.53
C SER A 277 10.89 -0.13 8.93
N LEU A 278 10.14 -1.14 9.42
CA LEU A 278 9.59 -1.13 10.77
C LEU A 278 10.69 -1.16 11.82
N ALA A 279 11.67 -2.06 11.68
CA ALA A 279 12.80 -2.16 12.59
C ALA A 279 13.61 -0.86 12.65
N LEU A 280 13.92 -0.27 11.49
CA LEU A 280 14.60 1.02 11.41
C LEU A 280 13.75 2.14 12.03
N GLY A 281 12.45 2.17 11.76
CA GLY A 281 11.55 3.15 12.35
C GLY A 281 11.50 3.09 13.88
N LEU A 282 11.45 1.88 14.45
CA LEU A 282 11.49 1.66 15.90
C LEU A 282 12.85 2.03 16.50
N LEU A 283 13.95 1.71 15.81
CA LEU A 283 15.29 2.09 16.24
C LEU A 283 15.48 3.61 16.29
N LEU A 284 15.03 4.31 15.24
CA LEU A 284 15.04 5.78 15.22
C LEU A 284 14.16 6.37 16.33
N ALA A 285 12.98 5.81 16.57
CA ALA A 285 12.11 6.25 17.64
C ALA A 285 12.73 6.05 19.04
N PHE A 286 13.42 4.93 19.27
CA PHE A 286 14.16 4.68 20.49
C PHE A 286 15.30 5.68 20.71
N ASN A 287 15.98 6.08 19.62
CA ASN A 287 17.05 7.08 19.66
C ASN A 287 16.53 8.49 20.03
N VAL A 288 15.29 8.83 19.68
CA VAL A 288 14.65 10.07 20.10
C VAL A 288 14.36 10.05 21.62
N SER A 289 13.54 9.10 22.08
CA SER A 289 13.31 8.84 23.50
C SER A 289 12.43 7.61 23.71
N LEU A 290 12.46 7.03 24.92
CA LEU A 290 11.56 5.93 25.29
C LEU A 290 10.07 6.34 25.28
N ALA A 291 9.77 7.59 25.65
CA ALA A 291 8.42 8.14 25.58
C ALA A 291 7.93 8.23 24.13
N PHE A 292 8.78 8.72 23.22
CA PHE A 292 8.46 8.80 21.79
C PHE A 292 8.24 7.41 21.16
N LEU A 293 9.10 6.43 21.50
CA LEU A 293 8.92 5.04 21.10
C LEU A 293 7.55 4.49 21.54
N SER A 294 7.16 4.75 22.80
CA SER A 294 5.88 4.29 23.34
C SER A 294 4.69 4.88 22.56
N ILE A 295 4.77 6.16 22.18
CA ILE A 295 3.76 6.82 21.35
C ILE A 295 3.72 6.21 19.93
N LEU A 296 4.87 5.92 19.33
CA LEU A 296 4.92 5.27 18.02
C LEU A 296 4.32 3.86 18.07
N VAL A 297 4.61 3.08 19.12
CA VAL A 297 4.01 1.75 19.31
C VAL A 297 2.50 1.86 19.48
N LEU A 298 2.01 2.78 20.32
CA LEU A 298 0.58 3.05 20.46
C LEU A 298 -0.05 3.43 19.11
N TYR A 299 0.59 4.32 18.35
CA TYR A 299 0.15 4.72 17.02
C TYR A 299 0.04 3.52 16.07
N LEU A 300 1.02 2.60 16.07
CA LEU A 300 1.02 1.39 15.25
C LEU A 300 -0.09 0.42 15.66
N VAL A 301 -0.30 0.23 16.97
CA VAL A 301 -1.40 -0.61 17.51
C VAL A 301 -2.74 -0.05 17.06
N VAL A 302 -3.01 1.25 17.30
CA VAL A 302 -4.28 1.88 16.94
C VAL A 302 -4.50 1.87 15.43
N THR A 303 -3.46 2.11 14.62
CA THR A 303 -3.56 2.08 13.14
C THR A 303 -3.85 0.67 12.62
N THR A 304 -3.27 -0.36 13.25
CA THR A 304 -3.55 -1.77 12.93
C THR A 304 -4.99 -2.15 13.32
N CYS A 305 -5.41 -1.83 14.56
CA CYS A 305 -6.78 -2.03 15.03
C CYS A 305 -7.80 -1.31 14.15
N TYR A 306 -7.48 -0.09 13.70
CA TYR A 306 -8.30 0.67 12.76
C TYR A 306 -8.50 -0.08 11.45
N THR A 307 -7.42 -0.63 10.89
CA THR A 307 -7.46 -1.32 9.60
C THR A 307 -8.31 -2.60 9.66
N TRP A 308 -8.27 -3.33 10.78
CA TRP A 308 -8.96 -4.61 10.92
C TRP A 308 -10.40 -4.48 11.40
N CYS A 309 -10.68 -3.61 12.37
CA CYS A 309 -11.97 -3.59 13.05
C CYS A 309 -12.57 -2.19 13.11
N LEU A 310 -11.84 -1.16 13.56
CA LEU A 310 -12.50 0.11 13.92
C LEU A 310 -13.08 0.85 12.72
N LYS A 311 -12.52 0.66 11.52
CA LYS A 311 -13.03 1.30 10.30
C LYS A 311 -14.45 0.87 9.91
N THR A 312 -14.97 -0.24 10.45
CA THR A 312 -16.29 -0.75 10.07
C THR A 312 -17.41 -0.06 10.82
N TYR A 313 -17.14 0.53 11.98
CA TYR A 313 -18.13 1.19 12.84
C TYR A 313 -18.28 2.67 12.49
N VAL A 314 -19.53 3.13 12.41
CA VAL A 314 -19.88 4.53 12.11
C VAL A 314 -19.26 5.47 13.14
N LEU A 315 -18.69 6.57 12.66
CA LEU A 315 -18.03 7.64 13.43
C LEU A 315 -16.77 7.23 14.20
N ILE A 316 -16.62 5.96 14.60
CA ILE A 316 -15.40 5.47 15.23
C ILE A 316 -14.22 5.65 14.28
N ASP A 317 -14.40 5.42 12.98
CA ASP A 317 -13.35 5.62 11.99
C ASP A 317 -12.86 7.09 11.95
N VAL A 318 -13.78 8.05 11.98
CA VAL A 318 -13.50 9.50 12.02
C VAL A 318 -12.83 9.90 13.34
N LEU A 319 -13.35 9.43 14.48
CA LEU A 319 -12.78 9.70 15.81
C LEU A 319 -11.35 9.18 15.93
N VAL A 320 -11.11 7.95 15.48
CA VAL A 320 -9.78 7.34 15.52
C VAL A 320 -8.83 8.10 14.59
N LEU A 321 -9.27 8.50 13.40
CA LEU A 321 -8.44 9.31 12.50
C LEU A 321 -8.06 10.66 13.13
N SER A 322 -9.00 11.37 13.77
CA SER A 322 -8.71 12.65 14.42
C SER A 322 -7.75 12.52 15.59
N LEU A 323 -7.90 11.46 16.39
CA LEU A 323 -6.98 11.11 17.47
C LEU A 323 -5.60 10.75 16.94
N LEU A 324 -5.50 9.95 15.86
CA LEU A 324 -4.20 9.59 15.25
C LEU A 324 -3.46 10.81 14.69
N TYR A 325 -4.18 11.80 14.13
CA TYR A 325 -3.55 13.06 13.70
C TYR A 325 -3.09 13.90 14.89
N SER A 326 -3.89 13.98 15.95
CA SER A 326 -3.52 14.69 17.18
C SER A 326 -2.35 14.02 17.91
N LEU A 327 -2.30 12.69 17.90
CA LEU A 327 -1.20 11.90 18.47
C LEU A 327 0.14 12.20 17.79
N ARG A 328 0.14 12.55 16.49
CA ARG A 328 1.37 12.98 15.79
C ARG A 328 1.87 14.34 16.30
N ILE A 329 0.97 15.27 16.58
CA ILE A 329 1.34 16.56 17.18
C ILE A 329 1.92 16.31 18.58
N PHE A 330 1.27 15.46 19.37
CA PHE A 330 1.79 15.07 20.69
C PHE A 330 3.14 14.34 20.61
N ALA A 331 3.33 13.44 19.65
CA ALA A 331 4.62 12.80 19.42
C ALA A 331 5.71 13.84 19.09
N GLY A 332 5.38 14.83 18.26
CA GLY A 332 6.26 15.94 17.95
C GLY A 332 6.66 16.76 19.18
N SER A 333 5.78 16.90 20.17
CA SER A 333 6.06 17.68 21.38
C SER A 333 7.04 16.96 22.28
N VAL A 334 6.91 15.64 22.37
CA VAL A 334 7.86 14.76 23.07
C VAL A 334 9.21 14.72 22.35
N ALA A 335 9.23 14.69 21.02
CA ALA A 335 10.48 14.72 20.25
C ALA A 335 11.21 16.08 20.35
N ALA A 336 10.47 17.18 20.39
CA ALA A 336 11.03 18.53 20.50
C ALA A 336 11.36 18.93 21.95
N ASP A 337 10.96 18.14 22.94
CA ASP A 337 10.96 18.51 24.37
C ASP A 337 10.30 19.88 24.61
N VAL A 338 9.10 20.05 24.06
CA VAL A 338 8.32 21.28 24.13
C VAL A 338 6.95 20.98 24.73
N LEU A 339 6.56 21.73 25.75
CA LEU A 339 5.21 21.67 26.29
C LEU A 339 4.21 22.28 25.29
N VAL A 340 3.31 21.43 24.81
CA VAL A 340 2.17 21.82 23.99
C VAL A 340 1.01 22.22 24.89
N SER A 341 0.41 23.37 24.59
CA SER A 341 -0.79 23.83 25.29
C SER A 341 -1.95 22.86 25.10
N PHE A 342 -2.67 22.57 26.19
CA PHE A 342 -3.88 21.75 26.16
C PHE A 342 -4.86 22.21 25.08
N TRP A 343 -5.03 23.53 24.92
CA TRP A 343 -5.92 24.11 23.93
C TRP A 343 -5.49 23.84 22.48
N LEU A 344 -4.18 23.71 22.21
CA LEU A 344 -3.69 23.35 20.88
C LEU A 344 -4.04 21.91 20.52
N LEU A 345 -3.94 20.97 21.47
CA LEU A 345 -4.35 19.58 21.26
C LEU A 345 -5.87 19.46 21.13
N ALA A 346 -6.64 20.18 21.96
CA ALA A 346 -8.10 20.22 21.84
C ALA A 346 -8.52 20.78 20.46
N PHE A 347 -7.90 21.88 20.03
CA PHE A 347 -8.08 22.44 18.69
C PHE A 347 -7.78 21.40 17.60
N SER A 348 -6.68 20.66 17.72
CA SER A 348 -6.27 19.67 16.74
C SER A 348 -7.29 18.53 16.60
N VAL A 349 -7.87 18.07 17.70
CA VAL A 349 -8.90 17.01 17.67
C VAL A 349 -10.11 17.47 16.86
N PHE A 350 -10.63 18.68 17.11
CA PHE A 350 -11.80 19.20 16.39
C PHE A 350 -11.51 19.47 14.92
N ILE A 351 -10.39 20.12 14.59
CA ILE A 351 -10.07 20.39 13.17
C ILE A 351 -9.88 19.08 12.39
N PHE A 352 -9.18 18.09 12.94
CA PHE A 352 -8.99 16.80 12.27
C PHE A 352 -10.25 15.96 12.22
N PHE A 353 -11.15 16.07 13.20
CA PHE A 353 -12.46 15.44 13.15
C PHE A 353 -13.30 16.01 12.00
N SER A 354 -13.32 17.34 11.85
CA SER A 354 -13.95 18.00 10.71
C SER A 354 -13.35 17.55 9.38
N LEU A 355 -12.02 17.55 9.22
CA LEU A 355 -11.36 17.09 7.99
C LEU A 355 -11.61 15.60 7.71
N ALA A 356 -11.67 14.75 8.73
CA ALA A 356 -12.00 13.34 8.56
C ALA A 356 -13.43 13.16 8.04
N LEU A 357 -14.40 13.93 8.56
CA LEU A 357 -15.79 13.94 8.08
C LEU A 357 -15.90 14.46 6.65
N VAL A 358 -15.16 15.51 6.30
CA VAL A 358 -15.09 16.00 4.92
C VAL A 358 -14.74 14.87 3.95
N LYS A 359 -13.72 14.07 4.31
CA LYS A 359 -13.31 12.89 3.52
C LYS A 359 -14.38 11.79 3.48
N ARG A 360 -15.23 11.67 4.51
CA ARG A 360 -16.35 10.70 4.50
C ARG A 360 -17.47 11.19 3.61
N CYS A 361 -17.84 12.45 3.74
CA CYS A 361 -18.90 13.07 2.95
C CYS A 361 -18.56 13.07 1.46
N SER A 362 -17.30 13.31 1.07
CA SER A 362 -16.89 13.20 -0.34
C SER A 362 -17.02 11.78 -0.88
N GLU A 363 -16.58 10.76 -0.12
CA GLU A 363 -16.74 9.35 -0.51
C GLU A 363 -18.22 8.97 -0.67
N LEU A 364 -19.10 9.40 0.23
CA LEU A 364 -20.55 9.15 0.15
C LEU A 364 -21.22 9.90 -1.01
N LEU A 365 -20.75 11.10 -1.34
CA LEU A 365 -21.26 11.86 -2.48
C LEU A 365 -20.90 11.19 -3.81
N ILE A 366 -19.69 10.63 -3.93
CA ILE A 366 -19.27 9.83 -5.09
C ILE A 366 -20.15 8.58 -5.22
N LEU A 367 -20.45 7.90 -4.11
CA LEU A 367 -21.35 6.74 -4.12
C LEU A 367 -22.76 7.13 -4.56
N LYS A 368 -23.27 8.27 -4.08
CA LYS A 368 -24.56 8.82 -4.52
C LYS A 368 -24.59 9.07 -6.03
N GLN A 369 -23.52 9.64 -6.60
CA GLN A 369 -23.40 9.87 -8.04
C GLN A 369 -23.33 8.56 -8.85
N GLN A 370 -22.77 7.50 -8.26
CA GLN A 370 -22.68 6.16 -8.87
C GLN A 370 -23.95 5.32 -8.67
N GLY A 371 -25.01 5.87 -8.07
CA GLY A 371 -26.25 5.14 -7.79
C GLY A 371 -26.13 4.06 -6.71
N CYS A 372 -25.07 4.10 -5.89
CA CYS A 372 -24.82 3.15 -4.81
C CYS A 372 -25.36 3.68 -3.48
N SER A 373 -26.12 2.87 -2.74
CA SER A 373 -26.77 3.31 -1.49
C SER A 373 -25.91 3.15 -0.23
N ARG A 374 -24.91 2.25 -0.25
CA ARG A 374 -24.09 1.88 0.92
C ARG A 374 -22.61 1.82 0.59
N ALA A 375 -21.77 2.21 1.55
CA ALA A 375 -20.33 2.06 1.44
C ALA A 375 -19.90 0.61 1.65
N ASN A 376 -19.03 0.08 0.78
CA ASN A 376 -18.47 -1.26 0.95
C ASN A 376 -17.45 -1.29 2.10
N GLY A 377 -17.66 -2.19 3.06
CA GLY A 377 -16.73 -2.42 4.18
C GLY A 377 -16.76 -1.35 5.28
N ARG A 378 -17.78 -0.47 5.28
CA ARG A 378 -18.07 0.48 6.36
C ARG A 378 -19.56 0.62 6.56
N ASP A 379 -20.00 0.89 7.78
CA ASP A 379 -21.41 1.00 8.12
C ASP A 379 -22.03 2.38 7.78
N TYR A 380 -21.68 2.96 6.63
CA TYR A 380 -22.22 4.25 6.18
C TYR A 380 -23.22 4.10 5.03
N GLN A 381 -24.27 4.89 5.07
CA GLN A 381 -25.28 5.04 4.02
C GLN A 381 -25.28 6.45 3.45
N VAL A 382 -25.70 6.59 2.20
CA VAL A 382 -25.80 7.92 1.56
C VAL A 382 -26.76 8.84 2.29
N SER A 383 -27.78 8.31 2.96
CA SER A 383 -28.72 9.05 3.82
C SER A 383 -28.04 9.75 4.99
N ASP A 384 -26.93 9.22 5.48
CA ASP A 384 -26.25 9.73 6.68
C ASP A 384 -25.62 11.11 6.44
N LEU A 385 -25.44 11.50 5.17
CA LEU A 385 -24.97 12.83 4.78
C LEU A 385 -25.74 13.94 5.51
N VAL A 386 -27.06 13.79 5.70
CA VAL A 386 -27.92 14.76 6.40
C VAL A 386 -27.42 15.05 7.83
N VAL A 387 -26.84 14.05 8.50
CA VAL A 387 -26.27 14.19 9.84
C VAL A 387 -24.79 14.57 9.79
N LEU A 388 -24.03 14.02 8.84
CA LEU A 388 -22.58 14.23 8.75
C LEU A 388 -22.20 15.66 8.33
N TRP A 389 -22.99 16.33 7.48
CA TRP A 389 -22.78 17.74 7.12
C TRP A 389 -22.78 18.67 8.33
N PRO A 390 -23.89 18.77 9.11
CA PRO A 390 -23.93 19.67 10.27
C PRO A 390 -22.94 19.25 11.35
N LEU A 391 -22.69 17.94 11.54
CA LEU A 391 -21.69 17.46 12.49
C LEU A 391 -20.28 17.96 12.15
N GLY A 392 -19.90 17.89 10.87
CA GLY A 392 -18.59 18.30 10.42
C GLY A 392 -18.37 19.81 10.39
N VAL A 393 -19.40 20.58 10.00
CA VAL A 393 -19.39 22.06 10.09
C VAL A 393 -19.39 22.51 11.54
N GLY A 394 -20.18 21.88 12.41
CA GLY A 394 -20.19 22.17 13.85
C GLY A 394 -18.83 21.91 14.50
N SER A 395 -18.17 20.82 14.10
CA SER A 395 -16.80 20.53 14.53
C SER A 395 -15.78 21.56 14.01
N ALA A 396 -15.91 22.04 12.77
CA ALA A 396 -15.07 23.11 12.23
C ALA A 396 -15.21 24.40 13.05
N LEU A 397 -16.44 24.84 13.33
CA LEU A 397 -16.67 26.05 14.13
C LEU A 397 -16.22 25.87 15.58
N SER A 398 -16.40 24.67 16.16
CA SER A 398 -15.87 24.33 17.49
C SER A 398 -14.36 24.46 17.53
N SER A 399 -13.64 24.08 16.47
CA SER A 399 -12.19 24.27 16.40
C SER A 399 -11.82 25.77 16.45
N VAL A 400 -12.58 26.64 15.80
CA VAL A 400 -12.36 28.10 15.85
C VAL A 400 -12.58 28.64 17.26
N VAL A 401 -13.63 28.20 17.95
CA VAL A 401 -13.90 28.59 19.35
C VAL A 401 -12.77 28.14 20.27
N VAL A 402 -12.32 26.89 20.15
CA VAL A 402 -11.19 26.36 20.93
C VAL A 402 -9.89 27.09 20.60
N PHE A 403 -9.69 27.49 19.34
CA PHE A 403 -8.56 28.35 18.97
C PHE A 403 -8.66 29.74 19.63
N GLY A 404 -9.86 30.30 19.79
CA GLY A 404 -10.07 31.50 20.61
C GLY A 404 -9.63 31.31 22.07
N LEU A 405 -9.93 30.16 22.67
CA LEU A 405 -9.45 29.82 24.02
C LEU A 405 -7.92 29.68 24.07
N PHE A 406 -7.31 29.13 23.01
CA PHE A 406 -5.86 29.10 22.86
C PHE A 406 -5.25 30.50 22.80
N ILE A 407 -5.88 31.45 22.10
CA ILE A 407 -5.42 32.86 22.05
C ILE A 407 -5.46 33.46 23.46
N CYS A 408 -6.54 33.26 24.22
CA CYS A 408 -6.72 33.82 25.55
C CYS A 408 -5.88 33.15 26.65
N ALA A 409 -5.23 32.02 26.38
CA ALA A 409 -4.42 31.31 27.37
C ALA A 409 -3.16 32.10 27.75
N ASN A 410 -2.83 32.13 29.06
CA ASN A 410 -1.67 32.85 29.59
C ASN A 410 -0.35 32.45 28.90
N GLU A 411 -0.19 31.16 28.59
CA GLU A 411 0.97 30.63 27.88
C GLU A 411 1.13 31.24 26.48
N THR A 412 0.02 31.47 25.77
CA THR A 412 0.01 32.08 24.44
C THR A 412 0.23 33.59 24.55
N GLN A 413 -0.43 34.24 25.48
CA GLN A 413 -0.27 35.68 25.73
C GLN A 413 1.19 36.04 26.01
N ALA A 414 1.92 35.21 26.77
CA ALA A 414 3.34 35.41 27.04
C ALA A 414 4.26 35.12 25.83
N ARG A 415 3.79 34.32 24.86
CA ARG A 415 4.57 33.91 23.68
C ARG A 415 4.40 34.82 22.46
N TYR A 416 3.43 35.72 22.43
CA TYR A 416 3.21 36.58 21.25
C TYR A 416 3.37 38.05 21.62
N ALA A 417 4.01 38.83 20.75
CA ALA A 417 4.13 40.28 20.88
C ALA A 417 2.75 40.96 20.83
N THR A 418 1.90 40.52 19.89
CA THR A 418 0.52 40.97 19.72
C THR A 418 -0.44 39.78 19.60
N PRO A 419 -0.84 39.16 20.73
CA PRO A 419 -1.72 37.99 20.73
C PRO A 419 -3.05 38.22 20.00
N ASN A 420 -3.58 39.45 20.02
CA ASN A 420 -4.80 39.82 19.31
C ASN A 420 -4.70 39.65 17.79
N GLY A 421 -3.49 39.70 17.21
CA GLY A 421 -3.27 39.44 15.78
C GLY A 421 -3.66 38.01 15.37
N LEU A 422 -3.65 37.06 16.31
CA LEU A 422 -4.08 35.68 16.07
C LEU A 422 -5.57 35.55 15.73
N TRP A 423 -6.40 36.56 16.04
CA TRP A 423 -7.81 36.56 15.58
C TRP A 423 -7.92 36.61 14.05
N LEU A 424 -6.94 37.18 13.33
CA LEU A 424 -6.87 37.09 11.87
C LEU A 424 -6.66 35.65 11.41
N VAL A 425 -5.91 34.85 12.18
CA VAL A 425 -5.76 33.41 11.93
C VAL A 425 -7.08 32.69 12.16
N ALA A 426 -7.84 33.04 13.20
CA ALA A 426 -9.17 32.48 13.45
C ALA A 426 -10.15 32.76 12.28
N VAL A 427 -10.12 33.98 11.73
CA VAL A 427 -10.88 34.34 10.52
C VAL A 427 -10.42 33.52 9.31
N GLY A 428 -9.11 33.35 9.14
CA GLY A 428 -8.52 32.51 8.10
C GLY A 428 -8.96 31.04 8.18
N ILE A 429 -8.94 30.45 9.39
CA ILE A 429 -9.43 29.08 9.65
C ILE A 429 -10.92 28.98 9.30
N THR A 430 -11.72 29.96 9.73
CA THR A 430 -13.16 30.00 9.44
C THR A 430 -13.44 30.02 7.94
N TYR A 431 -12.76 30.90 7.20
CA TYR A 431 -12.89 30.98 5.75
C TYR A 431 -12.44 29.68 5.07
N TRP A 432 -11.27 29.16 5.44
CA TRP A 432 -10.71 27.96 4.84
C TRP A 432 -11.61 26.74 5.04
N LEU A 433 -12.07 26.50 6.28
CA LEU A 433 -12.95 25.37 6.59
C LEU A 433 -14.32 25.54 5.92
N SER A 434 -14.90 26.74 5.93
CA SER A 434 -16.18 27.00 5.23
C SER A 434 -16.06 26.74 3.73
N ARG A 435 -14.99 27.23 3.10
CA ARG A 435 -14.71 26.98 1.67
C ARG A 435 -14.52 25.50 1.39
N LEU A 436 -13.82 24.77 2.27
CA LEU A 436 -13.61 23.34 2.14
C LEU A 436 -14.94 22.57 2.18
N TRP A 437 -15.82 22.89 3.13
CA TRP A 437 -17.16 22.28 3.25
C TRP A 437 -18.05 22.60 2.05
N ILE A 438 -18.04 23.84 1.55
CA ILE A 438 -18.77 24.24 0.33
C ILE A 438 -18.26 23.48 -0.91
N LYS A 439 -16.94 23.34 -1.07
CA LYS A 439 -16.37 22.57 -2.19
C LYS A 439 -16.72 21.09 -2.11
N THR A 440 -16.73 20.53 -0.90
CA THR A 440 -17.13 19.15 -0.67
C THR A 440 -18.59 18.94 -1.06
N SER A 441 -19.49 19.89 -0.73
CA SER A 441 -20.92 19.75 -1.05
C SER A 441 -21.20 19.85 -2.55
N ARG A 442 -20.30 20.51 -3.30
CA ARG A 442 -20.33 20.58 -4.76
C ARG A 442 -19.74 19.35 -5.46
N GLY A 443 -19.11 18.44 -4.72
CA GLY A 443 -18.41 17.28 -5.29
C GLY A 443 -17.09 17.63 -5.97
N GLU A 444 -16.49 18.77 -5.64
CA GLU A 444 -15.19 19.20 -6.18
C GLU A 444 -13.99 18.58 -5.42
N MET A 445 -14.24 17.67 -4.48
CA MET A 445 -13.22 17.11 -3.59
C MET A 445 -13.06 15.60 -3.74
N ASP A 446 -12.03 15.20 -4.49
CA ASP A 446 -11.70 13.79 -4.75
C ASP A 446 -10.54 13.25 -3.89
N ASP A 447 -9.77 14.15 -3.26
CA ASP A 447 -8.52 13.84 -2.57
C ASP A 447 -8.64 13.96 -1.04
N ASP A 448 -7.63 13.43 -0.32
CA ASP A 448 -7.47 13.64 1.12
C ASP A 448 -7.39 15.16 1.42
N PRO A 449 -8.16 15.70 2.39
CA PRO A 449 -8.24 17.16 2.61
C PRO A 449 -6.89 17.84 2.83
N LEU A 450 -5.92 17.15 3.43
CA LEU A 450 -4.57 17.66 3.62
C LEU A 450 -3.81 17.79 2.29
N VAL A 451 -4.01 16.85 1.37
CA VAL A 451 -3.42 16.91 0.02
C VAL A 451 -4.09 18.00 -0.81
N PHE A 452 -5.42 18.11 -0.68
CA PHE A 452 -6.19 19.20 -1.31
C PHE A 452 -5.68 20.57 -0.86
N ALA A 453 -5.42 20.75 0.45
CA ALA A 453 -4.89 22.00 1.00
C ALA A 453 -3.57 22.45 0.37
N VAL A 454 -2.71 21.50 0.01
CA VAL A 454 -1.41 21.76 -0.63
C VAL A 454 -1.55 21.99 -2.14
N ARG A 455 -2.50 21.34 -2.82
CA ARG A 455 -2.69 21.47 -4.28
C ARG A 455 -3.50 22.72 -4.65
N ASP A 456 -4.58 23.00 -3.93
CA ASP A 456 -5.51 24.07 -4.26
C ASP A 456 -4.90 25.46 -3.98
N PHE A 457 -4.95 26.34 -4.98
CA PHE A 457 -4.36 27.68 -4.91
C PHE A 457 -4.97 28.53 -3.79
N GLY A 458 -6.31 28.55 -3.67
CA GLY A 458 -6.98 29.32 -2.63
C GLY A 458 -6.63 28.86 -1.21
N SER A 459 -6.47 27.55 -1.02
CA SER A 459 -6.02 26.97 0.25
C SER A 459 -4.59 27.38 0.57
N ARG A 460 -3.68 27.31 -0.41
CA ARG A 460 -2.28 27.77 -0.24
C ARG A 460 -2.19 29.25 0.13
N VAL A 461 -2.95 30.12 -0.55
CA VAL A 461 -2.97 31.56 -0.25
C VAL A 461 -3.49 31.81 1.17
N THR A 462 -4.58 31.13 1.56
CA THR A 462 -5.15 31.30 2.91
C THR A 462 -4.19 30.80 4.00
N ILE A 463 -3.56 29.65 3.79
CA ILE A 463 -2.57 29.09 4.72
C ILE A 463 -1.34 30.00 4.82
N ALA A 464 -0.82 30.50 3.69
CA ALA A 464 0.29 31.44 3.68
C ALA A 464 -0.05 32.74 4.44
N ALA A 465 -1.27 33.27 4.25
CA ALA A 465 -1.75 34.44 4.99
C ALA A 465 -1.84 34.17 6.50
N MET A 466 -2.33 33.00 6.92
CA MET A 466 -2.38 32.60 8.32
C MET A 466 -0.97 32.48 8.94
N ILE A 467 -0.01 31.92 8.20
CA ILE A 467 1.39 31.84 8.64
C ILE A 467 1.98 33.25 8.77
N ALA A 468 1.78 34.11 7.77
CA ALA A 468 2.26 35.49 7.82
C ALA A 468 1.65 36.27 9.01
N ALA A 469 0.34 36.11 9.27
CA ALA A 469 -0.33 36.71 10.41
C ALA A 469 0.22 36.18 11.75
N THR A 470 0.53 34.89 11.84
CA THR A 470 1.13 34.28 13.05
C THR A 470 2.54 34.82 13.31
N LEU A 471 3.36 34.96 12.26
CA LEU A 471 4.70 35.54 12.36
C LEU A 471 4.64 37.04 12.70
N ALA A 472 3.74 37.79 12.09
CA ALA A 472 3.48 39.19 12.41
C ALA A 472 3.08 39.34 13.89
N ALA A 473 2.13 38.54 14.37
CA ALA A 473 1.68 38.54 15.76
C ALA A 473 2.82 38.21 16.76
N ARG A 474 3.82 37.43 16.32
CA ARG A 474 4.97 37.07 17.17
C ARG A 474 6.01 38.18 17.23
N PHE A 475 6.33 38.82 16.11
CA PHE A 475 7.49 39.72 15.99
C PHE A 475 7.14 41.21 15.94
N LEU A 476 5.91 41.57 15.58
CA LEU A 476 5.49 42.96 15.46
C LEU A 476 4.68 43.38 16.69
N ASN A 477 5.12 44.47 17.33
CA ASN A 477 4.32 45.22 18.28
C ASN A 477 3.45 46.20 17.50
N TRP A 478 2.18 45.86 17.31
CA TRP A 478 1.15 46.83 16.97
C TRP A 478 0.70 47.42 18.31
N GLY A 479 1.35 48.55 18.66
CA GLY A 479 1.07 49.29 19.89
C GLY A 479 -0.38 49.74 19.97
#